data_AF-A0A920MSF7-F1
#
_entry.id   AF-A0A920MSF7-F1
#
_cell.length_a   1.000
_cell.length_b   1.000
_cell.length_c   1.000
_cell.angle_alpha   90.00
_cell.angle_beta   90.00
_cell.angle_gamma   90.00
#
_symmetry.space_group_name_H-M   'P 1'
#
loop_
_entity.id
_entity.type
_entity.pdbx_description
1 polymer ?
#
loop_
_entity_poly.entity_id
_entity_poly.type
_entity_poly.pdbx_seq_one_letter_code
_entity_poly.pdbx_strand_id
1 'polypeptide(L)'
;MKSLLSHSKGFTLVEVMVVIVLLTLSFMIFLQALNTAKEVRAKSEIRTIQSVILASHQNLIRSKQFDENLNWPWSLDLGQDPGEISVNDFNDVDDFKGYQVDALDNYPSFGCNIEVDYVTPETGFHEPVLNQVTNFKRITVSVNHSQLPSLVDTIIIGKGL
;
A
#
# COMPACT_ATOMS: atom_id res chain seq x y z
N MET A 1 -27.42 -42.88 60.86
CA MET A 1 -27.01 -42.00 59.75
C MET A 1 -27.12 -42.80 58.45
N LYS A 2 -28.08 -42.48 57.57
CA LYS A 2 -28.20 -43.15 56.26
C LYS A 2 -27.23 -42.48 55.30
N SER A 3 -26.25 -43.24 54.83
CA SER A 3 -25.38 -42.84 53.72
C SER A 3 -26.20 -42.80 52.44
N LEU A 4 -26.34 -41.62 51.84
CA LEU A 4 -26.91 -41.44 50.50
C LEU A 4 -25.90 -41.98 49.48
N LEU A 5 -26.13 -43.21 49.00
CA LEU A 5 -25.42 -43.75 47.85
C LEU A 5 -25.80 -42.93 46.61
N SER A 6 -24.92 -42.01 46.23
CA SER A 6 -24.98 -41.29 44.95
C SER A 6 -24.83 -42.30 43.81
N HIS A 7 -25.90 -42.49 43.03
CA HIS A 7 -25.81 -43.18 41.75
C HIS A 7 -25.14 -42.25 40.74
N SER A 8 -23.90 -42.55 40.33
CA SER A 8 -23.30 -41.91 39.16
C SER A 8 -23.96 -42.47 37.89
N LYS A 9 -24.79 -41.66 37.24
CA LYS A 9 -25.27 -41.98 35.89
C LYS A 9 -24.10 -41.86 34.91
N GLY A 10 -23.76 -42.94 34.23
CA GLY A 10 -22.74 -42.94 33.16
C GLY A 10 -23.32 -42.45 31.82
N PHE A 11 -22.43 -42.08 30.90
CA PHE A 11 -22.81 -41.72 29.53
C PHE A 11 -23.03 -42.97 28.67
N THR A 12 -24.00 -42.91 27.77
CA THR A 12 -24.20 -43.98 26.78
C THR A 12 -23.16 -43.86 25.65
N LEU A 13 -22.78 -44.98 25.03
CA LEU A 13 -21.84 -44.96 23.90
C LEU A 13 -22.36 -44.08 22.76
N VAL A 14 -23.65 -44.15 22.46
CA VAL A 14 -24.29 -43.36 21.39
C VAL A 14 -24.21 -41.86 21.69
N GLU A 15 -24.44 -41.44 22.93
CA GLU A 15 -24.33 -40.04 23.33
C GLU A 15 -22.90 -39.52 23.13
N VAL A 16 -21.89 -40.29 23.54
CA VAL A 16 -20.48 -39.94 23.31
C VAL A 16 -20.16 -39.86 21.82
N MET A 17 -20.65 -40.82 21.01
CA MET A 17 -20.42 -40.80 19.56
C MET A 17 -21.05 -39.58 18.89
N VAL A 18 -22.29 -39.23 19.25
CA VAL A 18 -22.97 -38.04 18.70
C VAL A 18 -22.21 -36.77 19.07
N VAL A 19 -21.77 -36.64 20.33
CA VAL A 19 -21.00 -35.46 20.78
C VAL A 19 -19.67 -35.33 20.01
N ILE A 20 -18.94 -36.42 19.79
CA ILE A 20 -17.67 -36.38 19.06
C ILE A 20 -17.90 -35.98 17.59
N VAL A 21 -18.93 -36.54 16.94
CA VAL A 21 -19.27 -36.18 15.55
C VAL A 21 -19.63 -34.69 15.45
N LEU A 22 -20.47 -34.18 16.35
CA LEU A 22 -20.83 -32.76 16.36
C LEU A 22 -19.64 -31.85 16.68
N LEU A 23 -18.77 -32.27 17.60
CA LEU A 23 -17.55 -31.53 17.96
C LEU A 23 -16.60 -31.41 16.76
N THR A 24 -16.37 -32.51 16.02
CA THR A 24 -15.45 -32.50 14.87
C THR A 24 -15.94 -31.61 13.74
N LEU A 25 -17.24 -31.63 13.43
CA LEU A 25 -17.84 -30.76 12.42
C LEU A 25 -17.74 -29.28 12.82
N SER A 26 -18.05 -28.97 14.09
CA SER A 26 -17.93 -27.62 14.63
C SER A 26 -16.48 -27.12 14.59
N PHE A 27 -15.53 -27.98 14.96
CA PHE A 27 -14.11 -27.62 14.99
C PHE A 27 -13.54 -27.38 13.59
N MET A 28 -14.00 -28.10 12.57
CA MET A 28 -13.58 -27.86 11.18
C MET A 28 -13.96 -26.45 10.71
N ILE A 29 -15.21 -26.03 10.94
CA ILE A 29 -15.69 -24.69 10.59
C ILE A 29 -14.91 -23.62 11.37
N PHE A 30 -14.65 -23.87 12.66
CA PHE A 30 -13.87 -22.99 13.49
C PHE A 30 -12.43 -22.79 12.98
N LEU A 31 -11.73 -23.86 12.59
CA LEU A 31 -10.38 -23.77 12.04
C LEU A 31 -10.35 -23.01 10.71
N GLN A 32 -11.36 -23.19 9.86
CA GLN A 32 -11.46 -22.44 8.62
C GLN A 32 -11.63 -20.94 8.90
N ALA A 33 -12.52 -20.57 9.82
CA ALA A 33 -12.71 -19.18 10.23
C ALA A 33 -11.42 -18.59 10.84
N LEU A 34 -10.69 -19.36 11.64
CA LEU A 34 -9.43 -18.93 12.25
C LEU A 34 -8.34 -18.68 11.20
N ASN A 35 -8.23 -19.54 10.19
CA ASN A 35 -7.28 -19.37 9.09
C ASN A 35 -7.61 -18.13 8.26
N THR A 36 -8.89 -17.92 7.92
CA THR A 36 -9.33 -16.69 7.24
C THR A 36 -9.01 -15.44 8.06
N ALA A 37 -9.26 -15.45 9.37
CA ALA A 37 -8.97 -14.32 10.23
C ALA A 37 -7.47 -13.98 10.27
N LYS A 38 -6.59 -14.99 10.29
CA LYS A 38 -5.13 -14.80 10.21
C LYS A 38 -4.72 -14.18 8.88
N GLU A 39 -5.26 -14.69 7.77
CA GLU A 39 -4.95 -14.18 6.43
C GLU A 39 -5.39 -12.73 6.26
N VAL A 40 -6.62 -12.41 6.67
CA VAL A 40 -7.15 -11.04 6.62
C VAL A 40 -6.32 -10.09 7.48
N ARG A 41 -5.84 -10.56 8.65
CA ARG A 41 -4.94 -9.77 9.51
C ARG A 41 -3.63 -9.45 8.81
N ALA A 42 -2.96 -10.46 8.25
CA ALA A 42 -1.67 -10.28 7.55
C ALA A 42 -1.81 -9.35 6.34
N LYS A 43 -2.88 -9.52 5.54
CA LYS A 43 -3.15 -8.64 4.39
C LYS A 43 -3.44 -7.19 4.81
N SER A 44 -4.17 -7.00 5.91
CA SER A 44 -4.44 -5.66 6.45
C SER A 44 -3.17 -4.95 6.93
N GLU A 45 -2.24 -5.69 7.52
CA GLU A 45 -0.94 -5.15 7.94
C GLU A 45 -0.11 -4.69 6.74
N ILE A 46 0.02 -5.53 5.71
CA ILE A 46 0.72 -5.17 4.46
C ILE A 46 0.08 -3.93 3.83
N ARG A 47 -1.26 -3.89 3.72
CA ARG A 47 -1.97 -2.72 3.15
C ARG A 47 -1.69 -1.45 3.94
N THR A 48 -1.65 -1.54 5.28
CA THR A 48 -1.35 -0.39 6.14
C THR A 48 0.07 0.12 5.90
N ILE A 49 1.05 -0.78 5.78
CA ILE A 49 2.43 -0.41 5.47
C ILE A 49 2.53 0.23 4.07
N GLN A 50 1.86 -0.32 3.05
CA GLN A 50 1.80 0.30 1.71
C GLN A 50 1.28 1.73 1.80
N SER A 51 0.20 1.96 2.56
CA SER A 51 -0.38 3.31 2.74
C SER A 51 0.57 4.28 3.42
N VAL A 52 1.29 3.83 4.46
CA VAL A 52 2.27 4.67 5.17
C VAL A 52 3.45 5.04 4.26
N ILE A 53 4.00 4.07 3.52
CA ILE A 53 5.09 4.30 2.56
C ILE A 53 4.65 5.27 1.46
N LEU A 54 3.46 5.06 0.90
CA LEU A 54 2.89 5.89 -0.15
C LEU A 54 2.70 7.33 0.35
N ALA A 55 2.09 7.51 1.52
CA ALA A 55 1.90 8.83 2.11
C ALA A 55 3.24 9.53 2.40
N SER A 56 4.25 8.79 2.88
CA SER A 56 5.59 9.32 3.11
C SER A 56 6.23 9.84 1.82
N HIS A 57 6.16 9.07 0.73
CA HIS A 57 6.71 9.51 -0.57
C HIS A 57 5.95 10.71 -1.13
N GLN A 58 4.61 10.70 -1.06
CA GLN A 58 3.82 11.86 -1.50
C GLN A 58 4.17 13.12 -0.70
N ASN A 59 4.37 13.01 0.61
CA ASN A 59 4.76 14.15 1.43
C ASN A 59 6.17 14.63 1.12
N LEU A 60 7.09 13.70 0.82
CA LEU A 60 8.42 14.05 0.36
C LEU A 60 8.34 14.84 -0.95
N ILE A 61 7.61 14.35 -1.96
CA ILE A 61 7.47 15.02 -3.26
C ILE A 61 6.81 16.40 -3.09
N ARG A 62 5.78 16.51 -2.26
CA ARG A 62 5.14 17.81 -1.93
C ARG A 62 6.06 18.79 -1.22
N SER A 63 7.16 18.34 -0.62
CA SER A 63 8.13 19.22 0.05
C SER A 63 9.18 19.80 -0.91
N LYS A 64 9.20 19.33 -2.15
CA LYS A 64 10.16 19.74 -3.18
C LYS A 64 9.60 20.89 -4.01
N GLN A 65 10.50 21.58 -4.69
CA GLN A 65 10.13 22.65 -5.60
C GLN A 65 9.37 22.08 -6.80
N PHE A 66 8.58 22.91 -7.47
CA PHE A 66 7.83 22.47 -8.63
C PHE A 66 8.75 22.09 -9.80
N ASP A 67 9.87 22.79 -9.95
CA ASP A 67 10.79 22.77 -11.09
C ASP A 67 12.11 23.45 -10.68
N GLU A 68 13.20 23.14 -11.38
CA GLU A 68 14.49 23.86 -11.29
C GLU A 68 14.32 25.39 -11.49
N ASN A 69 13.43 25.76 -12.41
CA ASN A 69 13.20 27.16 -12.75
C ASN A 69 12.26 27.81 -11.72
N LEU A 70 12.69 28.92 -11.12
CA LEU A 70 11.83 29.69 -10.20
C LEU A 70 10.69 30.45 -10.91
N ASN A 71 10.80 30.62 -12.22
CA ASN A 71 9.83 31.33 -13.05
C ASN A 71 9.67 30.63 -14.39
N TRP A 72 8.53 30.86 -15.03
CA TRP A 72 8.28 30.42 -16.40
C TRP A 72 9.40 30.86 -17.37
N PRO A 73 9.81 30.03 -18.33
CA PRO A 73 9.31 28.67 -18.65
C PRO A 73 9.90 27.57 -17.76
N TRP A 74 9.11 26.53 -17.50
CA TRP A 74 9.53 25.31 -16.79
C TRP A 74 10.43 24.41 -17.67
N SER A 75 11.13 23.45 -17.05
CA SER A 75 11.92 22.43 -17.76
C SER A 75 11.01 21.61 -18.68
N LEU A 76 11.43 21.36 -19.93
CA LEU A 76 10.68 20.47 -20.83
C LEU A 76 11.02 19.00 -20.57
N ASP A 77 12.29 18.76 -20.28
CA ASP A 77 12.84 17.46 -19.96
C ASP A 77 12.55 17.16 -18.50
N LEU A 78 11.68 16.18 -18.26
CA LEU A 78 11.37 15.70 -16.91
C LEU A 78 12.32 14.56 -16.55
N GLY A 79 12.87 14.60 -15.34
CA GLY A 79 13.72 13.53 -14.81
C GLY A 79 14.90 14.08 -14.03
N GLN A 80 15.78 13.18 -13.61
CA GLN A 80 16.94 13.51 -12.78
C GLN A 80 17.96 14.34 -13.54
N ASP A 81 18.48 15.33 -12.84
CA ASP A 81 19.53 16.20 -13.33
C ASP A 81 20.93 15.57 -13.26
N PRO A 82 21.91 16.07 -14.04
CA PRO A 82 23.29 15.60 -13.97
C PRO A 82 23.90 15.77 -12.57
N GLY A 83 24.09 14.64 -11.88
CA GLY A 83 24.68 14.61 -10.53
C GLY A 83 23.70 14.16 -9.46
N GLU A 84 22.42 14.01 -9.79
CA GLU A 84 21.42 13.45 -8.91
C GLU A 84 21.34 11.94 -9.08
N ILE A 85 21.62 11.21 -8.01
CA ILE A 85 21.69 9.74 -8.04
C ILE A 85 20.74 9.15 -7.00
N SER A 86 20.47 9.90 -5.94
CA SER A 86 19.64 9.47 -4.82
C SER A 86 18.52 10.45 -4.53
N VAL A 87 17.50 9.96 -3.82
CA VAL A 87 16.35 10.75 -3.34
C VAL A 87 16.76 11.98 -2.51
N ASN A 88 17.94 11.96 -1.90
CA ASN A 88 18.45 13.09 -1.14
C ASN A 88 18.97 14.22 -2.03
N ASP A 89 19.37 13.89 -3.26
CA ASP A 89 19.87 14.83 -4.25
C ASP A 89 18.71 15.52 -4.98
N PHE A 90 17.58 14.81 -5.12
CA PHE A 90 16.37 15.35 -5.78
C PHE A 90 15.89 16.61 -5.08
N ASN A 91 15.82 17.69 -5.84
CA ASN A 91 15.56 19.03 -5.34
C ASN A 91 14.18 19.56 -5.79
N ASP A 92 13.63 19.01 -6.87
CA ASP A 92 12.32 19.33 -7.39
C ASP A 92 11.42 18.08 -7.59
N VAL A 93 10.26 18.26 -8.22
CA VAL A 93 9.24 17.21 -8.37
C VAL A 93 9.53 16.30 -9.56
N ASP A 94 10.17 16.80 -10.61
CA ASP A 94 10.43 16.06 -11.84
C ASP A 94 11.60 15.11 -11.75
N ASP A 95 12.52 15.31 -10.81
CA ASP A 95 13.57 14.35 -10.47
C ASP A 95 13.02 12.95 -10.14
N PHE A 96 11.78 12.89 -9.64
CA PHE A 96 11.11 11.63 -9.32
C PHE A 96 10.58 10.89 -10.55
N LYS A 97 10.67 11.44 -11.76
CA LYS A 97 10.19 10.77 -12.97
C LYS A 97 10.97 9.50 -13.22
N GLY A 98 10.27 8.37 -13.21
CA GLY A 98 10.88 7.06 -13.44
C GLY A 98 11.69 6.56 -12.25
N TYR A 99 11.54 7.17 -11.07
CA TYR A 99 12.12 6.64 -9.85
C TYR A 99 11.48 5.28 -9.54
N GLN A 100 12.31 4.24 -9.54
CA GLN A 100 11.91 2.88 -9.23
C GLN A 100 12.90 2.24 -8.26
N VAL A 101 12.36 1.65 -7.21
CA VAL A 101 13.10 0.87 -6.22
C VAL A 101 12.36 -0.43 -5.97
N ASP A 102 13.05 -1.56 -6.13
CA ASP A 102 12.45 -2.88 -5.92
C ASP A 102 12.40 -3.28 -4.44
N ALA A 103 13.30 -2.74 -3.61
CA ALA A 103 13.38 -3.02 -2.17
C ALA A 103 13.79 -1.75 -1.39
N LEU A 104 12.93 -1.32 -0.46
CA LEU A 104 13.18 -0.19 0.43
C LEU A 104 14.00 -0.61 1.65
N ASP A 105 14.96 0.21 2.10
CA ASP A 105 15.88 -0.13 3.20
C ASP A 105 15.15 -0.56 4.49
N ASN A 106 14.12 0.19 4.88
CA ASN A 106 13.32 -0.11 6.08
C ASN A 106 12.23 -1.18 5.84
N TYR A 107 11.93 -1.48 4.57
CA TYR A 107 10.86 -2.38 4.15
C TYR A 107 11.30 -3.22 2.94
N PRO A 108 12.20 -4.20 3.11
CA PRO A 108 12.85 -4.89 1.97
C PRO A 108 11.90 -5.68 1.06
N SER A 109 10.71 -6.02 1.56
CA SER A 109 9.66 -6.72 0.81
C SER A 109 8.76 -5.79 -0.02
N PHE A 110 8.99 -4.48 0.06
CA PHE A 110 8.21 -3.45 -0.61
C PHE A 110 9.11 -2.65 -1.54
N GLY A 111 8.57 -2.34 -2.70
CA GLY A 111 9.16 -1.45 -3.69
C GLY A 111 8.22 -0.29 -4.00
N CYS A 112 8.76 0.70 -4.71
CA CYS A 112 8.11 1.94 -5.05
C CYS A 112 8.40 2.28 -6.52
N ASN A 113 7.39 2.76 -7.23
CA ASN A 113 7.52 3.31 -8.57
C ASN A 113 6.81 4.67 -8.61
N ILE A 114 7.45 5.67 -9.20
CA ILE A 114 6.91 7.02 -9.33
C ILE A 114 6.96 7.45 -10.79
N GLU A 115 5.81 7.91 -11.27
CA GLU A 115 5.64 8.49 -12.60
C GLU A 115 5.25 9.95 -12.47
N VAL A 116 5.86 10.80 -13.30
CA VAL A 116 5.61 12.25 -13.32
C VAL A 116 5.33 12.69 -14.75
N ASP A 117 4.19 13.35 -14.95
CA ASP A 117 3.76 13.86 -16.24
C ASP A 117 3.22 15.28 -16.11
N TYR A 118 3.48 16.13 -17.12
CA TYR A 118 2.73 17.37 -17.27
C TYR A 118 1.27 17.07 -17.61
N VAL A 119 0.36 17.81 -16.98
CA VAL A 119 -1.09 17.67 -17.19
C VAL A 119 -1.75 19.04 -17.25
N THR A 120 -3.01 19.09 -17.68
CA THR A 120 -3.76 20.34 -17.70
C THR A 120 -5.19 20.19 -17.15
N PRO A 121 -5.80 21.30 -16.69
CA PRO A 121 -7.18 21.27 -16.22
C PRO A 121 -8.20 20.94 -17.31
N GLU A 122 -7.91 21.23 -18.59
CA GLU A 122 -8.84 21.02 -19.70
C GLU A 122 -9.13 19.53 -19.94
N THR A 123 -8.18 18.64 -19.62
CA THR A 123 -8.35 17.18 -19.69
C THR A 123 -8.82 16.58 -18.35
N GLY A 124 -9.09 17.42 -17.35
CA GLY A 124 -9.36 16.97 -15.98
C GLY A 124 -8.15 16.34 -15.30
N PHE A 125 -6.93 16.64 -15.75
CA PHE A 125 -5.66 16.06 -15.28
C PHE A 125 -5.45 14.56 -15.58
N HIS A 126 -6.33 13.94 -16.37
CA HIS A 126 -6.28 12.51 -16.66
C HIS A 126 -5.32 12.16 -17.80
N GLU A 127 -5.10 13.08 -18.73
CA GLU A 127 -4.25 12.84 -19.90
C GLU A 127 -2.94 13.62 -19.78
N PRO A 128 -1.79 12.95 -19.95
CA PRO A 128 -0.50 13.62 -19.97
C PRO A 128 -0.39 14.50 -21.22
N VAL A 129 0.18 15.69 -21.07
CA VAL A 129 0.51 16.57 -22.18
C VAL A 129 1.93 16.26 -22.65
N LEU A 130 2.03 15.82 -23.90
CA LEU A 130 3.31 15.44 -24.50
C LEU A 130 4.02 16.66 -25.09
N ASN A 131 5.32 16.77 -24.83
CA ASN A 131 6.20 17.79 -25.41
C ASN A 131 5.75 19.24 -25.15
N GLN A 132 5.02 19.49 -24.06
CA GLN A 132 4.64 20.83 -23.63
C GLN A 132 4.73 20.94 -22.11
N VAL A 133 5.22 22.08 -21.65
CA VAL A 133 5.28 22.42 -20.23
C VAL A 133 3.96 23.05 -19.79
N THR A 134 3.52 22.71 -18.57
CA THR A 134 2.27 23.22 -18.00
C THR A 134 2.51 23.63 -16.55
N ASN A 135 1.56 24.34 -15.95
CA ASN A 135 1.64 24.74 -14.54
C ASN A 135 1.24 23.61 -13.57
N PHE A 136 1.05 22.39 -14.06
CA PHE A 136 0.59 21.25 -13.25
C PHE A 136 1.35 19.97 -13.64
N LYS A 137 1.94 19.31 -12.64
CA LYS A 137 2.53 17.98 -12.75
C LYS A 137 1.61 17.00 -12.03
N ARG A 138 1.31 15.88 -12.67
CA ARG A 138 0.64 14.72 -12.07
C ARG A 138 1.71 13.75 -11.64
N ILE A 139 1.61 13.28 -10.40
CA ILE A 139 2.52 12.32 -9.82
C ILE A 139 1.74 11.10 -9.40
N THR A 140 2.07 9.96 -9.99
CA THR A 140 1.47 8.68 -9.68
C THR A 140 2.48 7.85 -8.88
N VAL A 141 2.15 7.57 -7.62
CA VAL A 141 2.99 6.80 -6.70
C VAL A 141 2.40 5.42 -6.56
N SER A 142 3.21 4.39 -6.82
CA SER A 142 2.82 2.98 -6.75
C SER A 142 3.72 2.22 -5.78
N VAL A 143 3.14 1.66 -4.73
CA VAL A 143 3.86 0.81 -3.76
C VAL A 143 3.52 -0.65 -3.99
N ASN A 144 4.52 -1.45 -4.35
CA ASN A 144 4.35 -2.86 -4.67
C ASN A 144 4.65 -3.77 -3.46
N HIS A 145 4.10 -4.99 -3.48
CA HIS A 145 4.40 -6.05 -2.53
C HIS A 145 4.10 -7.40 -3.19
N SER A 146 4.86 -8.46 -2.88
CA SER A 146 4.74 -9.77 -3.56
C SER A 146 3.39 -10.47 -3.37
N GLN A 147 2.73 -10.24 -2.23
CA GLN A 147 1.49 -10.94 -1.84
C GLN A 147 0.19 -10.16 -2.10
N LEU A 148 0.28 -8.87 -2.44
CA LEU A 148 -0.89 -8.00 -2.63
C LEU A 148 -0.71 -7.13 -3.87
N PRO A 149 -1.80 -6.74 -4.56
CA PRO A 149 -1.69 -5.79 -5.66
C PRO A 149 -1.13 -4.46 -5.15
N SER A 150 -0.37 -3.80 -6.02
CA SER A 150 0.22 -2.50 -5.74
C SER A 150 -0.84 -1.51 -5.28
N LEU A 151 -0.51 -0.73 -4.24
CA LEU A 151 -1.30 0.43 -3.86
C LEU A 151 -0.86 1.59 -4.74
N VAL A 152 -1.80 2.17 -5.49
CA VAL A 152 -1.52 3.29 -6.40
C VAL A 152 -2.36 4.47 -5.96
N ASP A 153 -1.74 5.64 -5.91
CA ASP A 153 -2.43 6.91 -5.69
C ASP A 153 -1.79 7.99 -6.55
N THR A 154 -2.59 9.00 -6.88
CA THR A 154 -2.19 10.09 -7.78
C THR A 154 -2.44 11.43 -7.14
N ILE A 155 -1.43 12.30 -7.18
CA ILE A 155 -1.52 13.67 -6.68
C ILE A 155 -1.24 14.65 -7.83
N ILE A 156 -1.86 15.82 -7.76
CA ILE A 156 -1.59 16.93 -8.67
C ILE A 156 -0.85 18.01 -7.90
N ILE A 157 0.31 18.43 -8.41
CA ILE A 157 1.09 19.54 -7.88
C ILE A 157 1.03 20.67 -8.91
N GLY A 158 0.67 21.87 -8.46
CA GLY A 158 0.69 23.07 -9.28
C GLY A 158 1.80 24.02 -8.82
N LYS A 159 2.21 24.93 -9.70
CA LYS A 159 3.28 25.93 -9.46
C LYS A 159 3.13 26.86 -8.22
N GLY A 160 2.05 26.75 -7.47
CA GLY A 160 1.59 27.78 -6.52
C GLY A 160 0.97 27.23 -5.23
N LEU A 161 1.35 26.04 -4.82
CA LEU A 161 1.08 25.48 -3.48
C LEU A 161 2.39 25.11 -2.81
#